data_AF-A0A086CZI2-F1
#
_entry.id   AF-A0A086CZI2-F1
#
_cell.length_a   1.000
_cell.length_b   1.000
_cell.length_c   1.000
_cell.angle_alpha   90.00
_cell.angle_beta   90.00
_cell.angle_gamma   90.00
#
_symmetry.space_group_name_H-M   'P 1'
#
loop_
_entity.id
_entity.type
_entity.pdbx_description
1 polymer ?
#
loop_
_entity_poly.entity_id
_entity_poly.type
_entity_poly.pdbx_seq_one_letter_code
_entity_poly.pdbx_strand_id
1 'polypeptide(L)'
;RQPARLAWLQALRAMLPGADGEVQLAALWPRLSSGHSIDLVALAANLDLPVVRLDEAATQAGWVVIAADAATHHAFRVDDLAARYAAVVARLAQVHAEEPAMRGAEIDRLRRMSAPALPPALFRPLLERWKAEGEIVQHGPFIALADHRATLGEADAARWQAVRPLLAQTPFEPPRVRDIAMALGLEEGETRALLRRTALLGEVYQLRHDHFFLTPHVVQLADWVRELAARSPAGVTAAAFRDRVGCGRKLAVAILEFFDRIGFTRRIGDGHKVIRQDMLFT
;
A
#
# COMPACT_ATOMS: atom_id res chain seq x y z
N ARG A 1 6.35 -3.91 -39.53
CA ARG A 1 5.47 -2.87 -38.92
C ARG A 1 4.22 -3.57 -38.41
N GLN A 2 3.82 -3.38 -37.14
CA GLN A 2 2.71 -4.14 -36.55
C GLN A 2 1.38 -3.89 -37.31
N PRO A 3 0.64 -4.94 -37.72
CA PRO A 3 -0.59 -4.83 -38.51
C PRO A 3 -1.64 -3.87 -37.91
N ALA A 4 -1.80 -3.90 -36.58
CA ALA A 4 -2.75 -3.05 -35.86
C ALA A 4 -2.45 -1.55 -36.03
N ARG A 5 -1.16 -1.15 -36.02
CA ARG A 5 -0.76 0.25 -36.21
C ARG A 5 -1.01 0.72 -37.64
N LEU A 6 -0.87 -0.15 -38.64
CA LEU A 6 -1.16 0.20 -40.04
C LEU A 6 -2.67 0.35 -40.28
N ALA A 7 -3.48 -0.54 -39.72
CA ALA A 7 -4.94 -0.41 -39.77
C ALA A 7 -5.42 0.88 -39.08
N TRP A 8 -4.85 1.22 -37.93
CA TRP A 8 -5.12 2.48 -37.23
C TRP A 8 -4.76 3.71 -38.07
N LEU A 9 -3.57 3.74 -38.67
CA LEU A 9 -3.14 4.85 -39.52
C LEU A 9 -3.97 4.96 -40.81
N GLN A 10 -4.40 3.83 -41.40
CA GLN A 10 -5.30 3.82 -42.56
C GLN A 10 -6.70 4.35 -42.20
N ALA A 11 -7.23 4.00 -41.03
CA ALA A 11 -8.47 4.55 -40.52
C ALA A 11 -8.35 6.07 -40.33
N LEU A 12 -7.28 6.55 -39.65
CA LEU A 12 -7.04 7.98 -39.49
C LEU A 12 -6.90 8.72 -40.83
N ARG A 13 -6.24 8.12 -41.82
CA ARG A 13 -6.08 8.72 -43.16
C ARG A 13 -7.41 8.88 -43.90
N ALA A 14 -8.37 7.98 -43.69
CA ALA A 14 -9.72 8.08 -44.25
C ALA A 14 -10.59 9.15 -43.54
N MET A 15 -10.08 9.75 -42.46
CA MET A 15 -10.80 10.69 -41.60
C MET A 15 -10.25 12.13 -41.68
N LEU A 16 -9.08 12.30 -42.31
CA LEU A 16 -8.54 13.61 -42.68
C LEU A 16 -9.30 14.14 -43.92
N PRO A 17 -9.72 15.42 -43.94
CA PRO A 17 -10.37 16.00 -45.12
C PRO A 17 -9.42 16.05 -46.33
N GLY A 18 -9.98 16.22 -47.52
CA GLY A 18 -9.21 16.59 -48.72
C GLY A 18 -8.51 17.94 -48.55
N ALA A 19 -7.66 18.29 -49.52
CA ALA A 19 -6.59 19.31 -49.45
C ALA A 19 -6.94 20.71 -48.88
N ASP A 20 -8.21 21.07 -48.69
CA ASP A 20 -8.67 22.41 -48.27
C ASP A 20 -9.54 22.44 -47.00
N GLY A 21 -9.71 21.33 -46.24
CA GLY A 21 -10.68 21.26 -45.12
C GLY A 21 -10.10 21.24 -43.70
N GLU A 22 -10.80 21.84 -42.73
CA GLU A 22 -10.57 21.62 -41.29
C GLU A 22 -10.89 20.17 -40.89
N VAL A 23 -10.08 19.57 -40.01
CA VAL A 23 -10.34 18.23 -39.45
C VAL A 23 -11.62 18.28 -38.62
N GLN A 24 -12.67 17.58 -39.06
CA GLN A 24 -13.93 17.47 -38.32
C GLN A 24 -13.80 16.47 -37.16
N LEU A 25 -13.24 16.93 -36.04
CA LEU A 25 -13.03 16.10 -34.83
C LEU A 25 -14.35 15.49 -34.31
N ALA A 26 -15.49 16.16 -34.48
CA ALA A 26 -16.79 15.62 -34.06
C ALA A 26 -17.16 14.30 -34.76
N ALA A 27 -16.74 14.11 -36.01
CA ALA A 27 -17.00 12.89 -36.77
C ALA A 27 -16.04 11.73 -36.41
N LEU A 28 -14.94 12.04 -35.71
CA LEU A 28 -13.92 11.07 -35.29
C LEU A 28 -14.41 10.18 -34.16
N TRP A 29 -14.95 10.79 -33.10
CA TRP A 29 -15.26 10.12 -31.84
C TRP A 29 -16.25 8.94 -31.92
N PRO A 30 -17.35 9.02 -32.72
CA PRO A 30 -18.27 7.89 -32.85
C PRO A 30 -17.66 6.65 -33.52
N ARG A 31 -16.55 6.82 -34.25
CA ARG A 31 -15.89 5.76 -35.03
C ARG A 31 -14.73 5.10 -34.28
N LEU A 32 -14.30 5.67 -33.16
CA LEU A 32 -13.26 5.07 -32.32
C LEU A 32 -13.84 3.87 -31.56
N SER A 33 -13.12 2.74 -31.58
CA SER A 33 -13.57 1.50 -30.95
C SER A 33 -13.54 1.56 -29.43
N SER A 34 -14.38 0.74 -28.80
CA SER A 34 -14.41 0.54 -27.35
C SER A 34 -13.30 -0.42 -26.88
N GLY A 35 -12.94 -0.32 -25.59
CA GLY A 35 -12.07 -1.27 -24.89
C GLY A 35 -10.66 -0.76 -24.57
N HIS A 36 -10.21 0.32 -25.21
CA HIS A 36 -8.90 0.94 -24.93
C HIS A 36 -9.04 2.46 -24.82
N SER A 37 -8.19 3.05 -23.99
CA SER A 37 -8.02 4.50 -23.96
C SER A 37 -7.35 5.00 -25.23
N ILE A 38 -7.72 6.20 -25.69
CA ILE A 38 -7.08 6.86 -26.83
C ILE A 38 -6.00 7.81 -26.31
N ASP A 39 -4.75 7.59 -26.73
CA ASP A 39 -3.65 8.52 -26.48
C ASP A 39 -3.83 9.79 -27.32
N LEU A 40 -4.22 10.87 -26.66
CA LEU A 40 -4.54 12.15 -27.29
C LEU A 40 -3.28 12.90 -27.73
N VAL A 41 -2.14 12.68 -27.07
CA VAL A 41 -0.87 13.29 -27.47
C VAL A 41 -0.38 12.68 -28.78
N ALA A 42 -0.44 11.34 -28.88
CA ALA A 42 -0.12 10.66 -30.13
C ALA A 42 -1.10 11.01 -31.26
N LEU A 43 -2.40 11.14 -30.95
CA LEU A 43 -3.40 11.53 -31.93
C LEU A 43 -3.21 12.99 -32.40
N ALA A 44 -2.96 13.91 -31.47
CA ALA A 44 -2.65 15.31 -31.75
C ALA A 44 -1.45 15.45 -32.69
N ALA A 45 -0.37 14.71 -32.42
CA ALA A 45 0.81 14.69 -33.28
C ALA A 45 0.53 14.14 -34.70
N ASN A 46 -0.37 13.16 -34.84
CA ASN A 46 -0.73 12.60 -36.16
C ASN A 46 -1.63 13.55 -36.97
N LEU A 47 -2.41 14.39 -36.30
CA LEU A 47 -3.33 15.34 -36.92
C LEU A 47 -2.74 16.75 -37.08
N ASP A 48 -1.51 16.97 -36.60
CA ASP A 48 -0.87 18.28 -36.51
C ASP A 48 -1.73 19.33 -35.80
N LEU A 49 -2.31 18.94 -34.66
CA LEU A 49 -3.20 19.77 -33.84
C LEU A 49 -2.67 19.90 -32.41
N PRO A 50 -2.95 21.01 -31.71
CA PRO A 50 -2.73 21.11 -30.27
C PRO A 50 -3.57 20.08 -29.49
N VAL A 51 -2.98 19.41 -28.51
CA VAL A 51 -3.67 18.39 -27.69
C VAL A 51 -4.92 18.95 -26.99
N VAL A 52 -4.91 20.22 -26.60
CA VAL A 52 -6.07 20.89 -25.98
C VAL A 52 -7.32 20.85 -26.87
N ARG A 53 -7.17 20.94 -28.21
CA ARG A 53 -8.31 20.83 -29.13
C ARG A 53 -8.90 19.42 -29.14
N LEU A 54 -8.05 18.41 -28.95
CA LEU A 54 -8.44 17.01 -28.87
C LEU A 54 -9.11 16.71 -27.52
N ASP A 55 -8.60 17.28 -26.42
CA ASP A 55 -9.21 17.19 -25.09
C ASP A 55 -10.63 17.78 -25.09
N GLU A 56 -10.79 18.98 -25.64
CA GLU A 56 -12.09 19.65 -25.77
C GLU A 56 -13.06 18.85 -26.64
N ALA A 57 -12.62 18.40 -27.81
CA ALA A 57 -13.46 17.64 -28.73
C ALA A 57 -13.88 16.28 -28.14
N ALA A 58 -12.97 15.59 -27.43
CA ALA A 58 -13.27 14.34 -26.73
C ALA A 58 -14.35 14.58 -25.67
N THR A 59 -14.18 15.61 -24.85
CA THR A 59 -15.12 15.98 -23.79
C THR A 59 -16.49 16.32 -24.35
N GLN A 60 -16.56 17.11 -25.43
CA GLN A 60 -17.81 17.44 -26.13
C GLN A 60 -18.50 16.20 -26.72
N ALA A 61 -17.72 15.21 -27.15
CA ALA A 61 -18.23 13.93 -27.63
C ALA A 61 -18.60 12.95 -26.50
N GLY A 62 -18.56 13.38 -25.23
CA GLY A 62 -18.93 12.56 -24.07
C GLY A 62 -17.85 11.60 -23.59
N TRP A 63 -16.60 11.76 -24.06
CA TRP A 63 -15.47 11.01 -23.53
C TRP A 63 -14.92 11.69 -22.28
N VAL A 64 -14.35 10.90 -21.39
CA VAL A 64 -13.66 11.38 -20.19
C VAL A 64 -12.18 11.48 -20.48
N VAL A 65 -11.64 12.70 -20.40
CA VAL A 65 -10.22 12.96 -20.58
C VAL A 65 -9.50 12.90 -19.25
N ILE A 66 -8.39 12.17 -19.20
CA ILE A 66 -7.49 12.07 -18.07
C ILE A 66 -6.11 12.54 -18.54
N ALA A 67 -5.68 13.70 -18.02
CA ALA A 67 -4.35 14.24 -18.22
C ALA A 67 -3.51 14.00 -16.96
N ALA A 68 -2.47 13.17 -17.05
CA ALA A 68 -1.56 12.93 -15.93
C ALA A 68 -0.44 13.98 -15.88
N ASP A 69 0.07 14.37 -17.05
CA ASP A 69 1.09 15.39 -17.28
C ASP A 69 0.99 15.88 -18.74
N ALA A 70 1.84 16.82 -19.15
CA ALA A 70 1.83 17.39 -20.50
C ALA A 70 2.07 16.36 -21.63
N ALA A 71 2.62 15.18 -21.34
CA ALA A 71 2.93 14.14 -22.31
C ALA A 71 1.93 12.97 -22.28
N THR A 72 1.01 12.94 -21.31
CA THR A 72 0.14 11.78 -21.07
C THR A 72 -1.31 12.23 -20.92
N HIS A 73 -2.00 12.37 -22.05
CA HIS A 73 -3.44 12.68 -22.11
C HIS A 73 -4.17 11.52 -22.76
N HIS A 74 -5.16 10.96 -22.08
CA HIS A 74 -5.94 9.85 -22.59
C HIS A 74 -7.44 10.11 -22.49
N ALA A 75 -8.17 9.84 -23.57
CA ALA A 75 -9.62 9.81 -23.57
C ALA A 75 -10.15 8.40 -23.34
N PHE A 76 -11.18 8.29 -22.52
CA PHE A 76 -11.87 7.04 -22.22
C PHE A 76 -13.37 7.18 -22.45
N ARG A 77 -14.02 6.11 -22.91
CA ARG A 77 -15.48 6.03 -22.83
C ARG A 77 -15.91 5.88 -21.38
N VAL A 78 -17.08 6.42 -21.05
CA VAL A 78 -17.68 6.28 -19.70
C VAL A 78 -17.83 4.80 -19.32
N ASP A 79 -18.36 3.99 -20.24
CA ASP A 79 -18.53 2.54 -20.02
C ASP A 79 -17.19 1.81 -19.79
N ASP A 80 -16.13 2.21 -20.52
CA ASP A 80 -14.80 1.63 -20.37
C ASP A 80 -14.18 1.99 -19.01
N LEU A 81 -14.42 3.21 -18.51
CA LEU A 81 -14.00 3.59 -17.15
C LEU A 81 -14.76 2.82 -16.08
N ALA A 82 -16.08 2.67 -16.24
CA ALA A 82 -16.90 1.90 -15.31
C ALA A 82 -16.45 0.43 -15.26
N ALA A 83 -16.20 -0.19 -16.42
CA ALA A 83 -15.69 -1.56 -16.49
C ALA A 83 -14.30 -1.71 -15.84
N ARG A 84 -13.40 -0.73 -16.04
CA ARG A 84 -12.08 -0.71 -15.39
C ARG A 84 -12.20 -0.55 -13.89
N TYR A 85 -13.11 0.29 -13.42
CA TYR A 85 -13.36 0.48 -12.01
C TYR A 85 -13.88 -0.80 -11.35
N ALA A 86 -14.88 -1.45 -11.97
CA ALA A 86 -15.39 -2.74 -11.51
C ALA A 86 -14.28 -3.80 -11.43
N ALA A 87 -13.35 -3.83 -12.40
CA ALA A 87 -12.20 -4.73 -12.36
C ALA A 87 -11.23 -4.40 -11.20
N VAL A 88 -11.03 -3.13 -10.88
CA VAL A 88 -10.23 -2.70 -9.71
C VAL A 88 -10.89 -3.14 -8.41
N VAL A 89 -12.18 -2.90 -8.25
CA VAL A 89 -12.97 -3.28 -7.06
C VAL A 89 -12.96 -4.80 -6.86
N ALA A 90 -13.25 -5.56 -7.91
CA ALA A 90 -13.20 -7.02 -7.87
C ALA A 90 -11.81 -7.54 -7.48
N ARG A 91 -10.75 -6.88 -7.96
CA ARG A 91 -9.37 -7.25 -7.63
C ARG A 91 -9.00 -6.91 -6.19
N LEU A 92 -9.48 -5.78 -5.65
CA LEU A 92 -9.33 -5.46 -4.24
C LEU A 92 -10.02 -6.50 -3.35
N ALA A 93 -11.26 -6.88 -3.69
CA ALA A 93 -11.99 -7.92 -2.96
C ALA A 93 -11.22 -9.24 -2.92
N GLN A 94 -10.63 -9.65 -4.06
CA GLN A 94 -9.76 -10.84 -4.11
C GLN A 94 -8.53 -10.70 -3.21
N VAL A 95 -7.82 -9.57 -3.27
CA VAL A 95 -6.65 -9.32 -2.42
C VAL A 95 -7.01 -9.38 -0.95
N HIS A 96 -8.15 -8.82 -0.55
CA HIS A 96 -8.61 -8.85 0.83
C HIS A 96 -8.96 -10.25 1.31
N ALA A 97 -9.53 -11.09 0.45
CA ALA A 97 -9.82 -12.48 0.76
C ALA A 97 -8.53 -13.32 0.90
N GLU A 98 -7.54 -13.09 0.04
CA GLU A 98 -6.26 -13.80 0.04
C GLU A 98 -5.33 -13.32 1.18
N GLU A 99 -5.37 -12.03 1.52
CA GLU A 99 -4.49 -11.37 2.47
C GLU A 99 -5.28 -10.49 3.47
N PRO A 100 -6.13 -11.08 4.33
CA PRO A 100 -7.07 -10.32 5.17
C PRO A 100 -6.37 -9.39 6.19
N ALA A 101 -5.14 -9.71 6.57
CA ALA A 101 -4.35 -8.90 7.50
C ALA A 101 -3.76 -7.63 6.86
N MET A 102 -3.78 -7.53 5.53
CA MET A 102 -3.29 -6.34 4.82
C MET A 102 -4.33 -5.22 4.88
N ARG A 103 -3.84 -3.99 5.05
CA ARG A 103 -4.68 -2.77 5.07
C ARG A 103 -5.21 -2.37 3.70
N GLY A 104 -4.76 -3.05 2.64
CA GLY A 104 -5.09 -2.78 1.25
C GLY A 104 -3.97 -3.23 0.31
N ALA A 105 -4.17 -3.03 -0.99
CA ALA A 105 -3.17 -3.27 -2.02
C ALA A 105 -2.33 -2.01 -2.26
N GLU A 106 -1.00 -2.16 -2.41
CA GLU A 106 -0.16 -1.06 -2.89
C GLU A 106 -0.60 -0.61 -4.29
N ILE A 107 -0.58 0.70 -4.55
CA ILE A 107 -1.07 1.30 -5.80
C ILE A 107 -0.47 0.64 -7.05
N ASP A 108 0.86 0.47 -7.09
CA ASP A 108 1.52 -0.14 -8.25
C ASP A 108 1.22 -1.64 -8.41
N ARG A 109 1.07 -2.36 -7.29
CA ARG A 109 0.65 -3.76 -7.29
C ARG A 109 -0.78 -3.86 -7.83
N LEU A 110 -1.69 -3.03 -7.34
CA LEU A 110 -3.08 -2.99 -7.77
C LEU A 110 -3.18 -2.69 -9.27
N ARG A 111 -2.40 -1.73 -9.79
CA ARG A 111 -2.33 -1.44 -11.23
C ARG A 111 -1.92 -2.67 -12.03
N ARG A 112 -0.81 -3.34 -11.64
CA ARG A 112 -0.34 -4.54 -12.33
C ARG A 112 -1.39 -5.66 -12.34
N MET A 113 -2.16 -5.77 -11.26
CA MET A 113 -3.15 -6.82 -11.08
C MET A 113 -4.49 -6.56 -11.79
N SER A 114 -4.88 -5.30 -12.01
CA SER A 114 -6.19 -4.89 -12.53
C SER A 114 -6.14 -4.22 -13.90
N ALA A 115 -5.08 -3.50 -14.21
CA ALA A 115 -4.94 -2.69 -15.43
C ALA A 115 -3.49 -2.69 -15.97
N PRO A 116 -2.91 -3.86 -16.29
CA PRO A 116 -1.50 -3.95 -16.70
C PRO A 116 -1.18 -3.18 -17.98
N ALA A 117 -2.13 -3.10 -18.91
CA ALA A 117 -2.01 -2.39 -20.18
C ALA A 117 -2.19 -0.86 -20.08
N LEU A 118 -2.63 -0.35 -18.92
CA LEU A 118 -2.77 1.09 -18.71
C LEU A 118 -1.39 1.73 -18.46
N PRO A 119 -1.05 2.84 -19.16
CA PRO A 119 0.12 3.65 -18.83
C PRO A 119 0.18 3.97 -17.32
N PRO A 120 1.34 3.75 -16.66
CA PRO A 120 1.45 3.94 -15.20
C PRO A 120 1.01 5.31 -14.71
N ALA A 121 1.33 6.37 -15.45
CA ALA A 121 1.00 7.75 -15.09
C ALA A 121 -0.52 8.02 -14.98
N LEU A 122 -1.35 7.24 -15.68
CA LEU A 122 -2.81 7.41 -15.67
C LEU A 122 -3.49 6.76 -14.46
N PHE A 123 -2.84 5.79 -13.81
CA PHE A 123 -3.54 5.00 -12.78
C PHE A 123 -3.86 5.82 -11.53
N ARG A 124 -2.94 6.71 -11.11
CA ARG A 124 -3.16 7.57 -9.94
C ARG A 124 -4.28 8.60 -10.17
N PRO A 125 -4.33 9.36 -11.28
CA PRO A 125 -5.48 10.21 -11.61
C PRO A 125 -6.82 9.46 -11.65
N LEU A 126 -6.84 8.24 -12.20
CA LEU A 126 -8.04 7.40 -12.22
C LEU A 126 -8.47 6.98 -10.80
N LEU A 127 -7.53 6.59 -9.94
CA LEU A 127 -7.81 6.28 -8.54
C LEU A 127 -8.40 7.50 -7.80
N GLU A 128 -7.84 8.69 -7.98
CA GLU A 128 -8.38 9.90 -7.35
C GLU A 128 -9.81 10.19 -7.83
N ARG A 129 -10.10 9.95 -9.11
CA ARG A 129 -11.47 10.02 -9.64
C ARG A 129 -12.40 9.01 -8.97
N TRP A 130 -12.02 7.73 -8.94
CA TRP A 130 -12.86 6.66 -8.42
C TRP A 130 -13.08 6.73 -6.90
N LYS A 131 -12.11 7.28 -6.16
CA LYS A 131 -12.28 7.56 -4.71
C LYS A 131 -13.43 8.52 -4.42
N ALA A 132 -13.83 9.37 -5.37
CA ALA A 132 -14.94 10.30 -5.17
C ALA A 132 -16.28 9.58 -4.93
N GLU A 133 -16.41 8.32 -5.37
CA GLU A 133 -17.62 7.50 -5.18
C GLU A 133 -17.67 6.83 -3.79
N GLY A 134 -16.55 6.83 -3.05
CA GLY A 134 -16.49 6.38 -1.65
C GLY A 134 -16.41 4.88 -1.41
N GLU A 135 -16.51 4.04 -2.45
CA GLU A 135 -16.38 2.57 -2.31
C GLU A 135 -14.92 2.13 -2.08
N ILE A 136 -13.95 2.94 -2.51
CA ILE A 136 -12.52 2.75 -2.23
C ILE A 136 -11.93 3.89 -1.40
N VAL A 137 -11.00 3.54 -0.52
CA VAL A 137 -10.27 4.45 0.36
C VAL A 137 -8.77 4.27 0.23
N GLN A 138 -8.02 5.31 0.62
CA GLN A 138 -6.56 5.29 0.60
C GLN A 138 -5.99 5.48 2.02
N HIS A 139 -5.10 4.58 2.41
CA HIS A 139 -4.33 4.66 3.65
C HIS A 139 -2.84 4.69 3.31
N GLY A 140 -2.27 5.90 3.20
CA GLY A 140 -0.88 6.08 2.75
C GLY A 140 -0.67 5.51 1.33
N PRO A 141 0.23 4.53 1.15
CA PRO A 141 0.47 3.91 -0.17
C PRO A 141 -0.54 2.81 -0.55
N PHE A 142 -1.47 2.47 0.35
CA PHE A 142 -2.43 1.37 0.16
C PHE A 142 -3.80 1.86 -0.27
N ILE A 143 -4.45 1.11 -1.16
CA ILE A 143 -5.85 1.26 -1.56
C ILE A 143 -6.63 0.06 -1.05
N ALA A 144 -7.81 0.30 -0.49
CA ALA A 144 -8.73 -0.72 -0.02
C ALA A 144 -10.17 -0.36 -0.36
N LEU A 145 -11.05 -1.35 -0.36
CA LEU A 145 -12.49 -1.14 -0.20
C LEU A 145 -12.77 -0.44 1.14
N ALA A 146 -13.74 0.47 1.16
CA ALA A 146 -14.07 1.30 2.32
C ALA A 146 -14.58 0.49 3.54
N ASP A 147 -15.23 -0.63 3.27
CA ASP A 147 -15.76 -1.57 4.27
C ASP A 147 -14.72 -2.56 4.78
N HIS A 148 -13.57 -2.69 4.09
CA HIS A 148 -12.52 -3.60 4.50
C HIS A 148 -11.97 -3.23 5.88
N ARG A 149 -11.83 -4.25 6.72
CA ARG A 149 -11.17 -4.15 8.01
C ARG A 149 -10.12 -5.24 8.05
N ALA A 150 -8.87 -4.83 8.23
CA ALA A 150 -7.77 -5.77 8.35
C ALA A 150 -8.02 -6.70 9.54
N THR A 151 -8.01 -8.01 9.28
CA THR A 151 -8.31 -9.06 10.26
C THR A 151 -7.45 -10.28 9.99
N LEU A 152 -7.42 -11.24 10.91
CA LEU A 152 -6.89 -12.57 10.58
C LEU A 152 -7.99 -13.38 9.89
N GLY A 153 -7.61 -14.18 8.89
CA GLY A 153 -8.50 -15.24 8.41
C GLY A 153 -8.79 -16.24 9.52
N GLU A 154 -9.88 -17.00 9.40
CA GLU A 154 -10.37 -17.88 10.48
C GLU A 154 -9.30 -18.87 11.00
N ALA A 155 -8.56 -19.51 10.09
CA ALA A 155 -7.50 -20.44 10.45
C ALA A 155 -6.35 -19.75 11.22
N ASP A 156 -5.96 -18.54 10.79
CA ASP A 156 -4.94 -17.76 11.47
C ASP A 156 -5.43 -17.23 12.83
N ALA A 157 -6.70 -16.84 12.93
CA ALA A 157 -7.31 -16.41 14.18
C ALA A 157 -7.28 -17.52 15.23
N ALA A 158 -7.64 -18.75 14.84
CA ALA A 158 -7.56 -19.93 15.71
C ALA A 158 -6.11 -20.22 16.16
N ARG A 159 -5.14 -20.17 15.23
CA ARG A 159 -3.72 -20.34 15.57
C ARG A 159 -3.22 -19.24 16.49
N TRP A 160 -3.64 -18.00 16.27
CA TRP A 160 -3.27 -16.86 17.11
C TRP A 160 -3.78 -17.01 18.55
N GLN A 161 -5.00 -17.53 18.74
CA GLN A 161 -5.53 -17.82 20.07
C GLN A 161 -4.67 -18.83 20.85
N ALA A 162 -4.03 -19.78 20.16
CA ALA A 162 -3.10 -20.73 20.78
C ALA A 162 -1.69 -20.13 21.02
N VAL A 163 -1.20 -19.27 20.12
CA VAL A 163 0.13 -18.63 20.23
C VAL A 163 0.17 -17.54 21.30
N ARG A 164 -0.87 -16.70 21.37
CA ARG A 164 -0.90 -15.51 22.23
C ARG A 164 -0.60 -15.82 23.71
N PRO A 165 -1.15 -16.88 24.34
CA PRO A 165 -0.81 -17.25 25.71
C PRO A 165 0.67 -17.60 25.92
N LEU A 166 1.35 -18.21 24.94
CA LEU A 166 2.78 -18.54 25.05
C LEU A 166 3.63 -17.27 25.11
N LEU A 167 3.29 -16.24 24.32
CA LEU A 167 3.94 -14.93 24.39
C LEU A 167 3.60 -14.18 25.70
N ALA A 168 2.44 -14.45 26.28
CA ALA A 168 1.99 -13.82 27.51
C ALA A 168 2.69 -14.39 28.77
N GLN A 169 3.11 -15.65 28.74
CA GLN A 169 3.73 -16.33 29.90
C GLN A 169 5.05 -15.70 30.33
N THR A 170 5.87 -15.24 29.39
CA THR A 170 7.14 -14.56 29.65
C THR A 170 7.17 -13.19 28.98
N PRO A 171 6.46 -12.18 29.51
CA PRO A 171 6.21 -10.90 28.85
C PRO A 171 7.44 -10.19 28.29
N PHE A 172 8.55 -10.28 29.02
CA PHE A 172 9.80 -9.62 28.69
C PHE A 172 10.87 -10.57 28.17
N GLU A 173 10.62 -11.87 28.16
CA GLU A 173 11.49 -12.91 27.59
C GLU A 173 10.64 -13.92 26.78
N PRO A 174 9.86 -13.47 25.77
CA PRO A 174 8.95 -14.34 25.04
C PRO A 174 9.72 -15.42 24.27
N PRO A 175 9.11 -16.59 24.06
CA PRO A 175 9.71 -17.68 23.30
C PRO A 175 9.99 -17.26 21.85
N ARG A 176 11.01 -17.87 21.22
CA ARG A 176 11.28 -17.62 19.80
C ARG A 176 10.24 -18.33 18.93
N VAL A 177 10.16 -17.91 17.67
CA VAL A 177 9.29 -18.55 16.66
C VAL A 177 9.45 -20.08 16.65
N ARG A 178 10.67 -20.61 16.65
CA ARG A 178 10.91 -22.07 16.66
C ARG A 178 10.33 -22.76 17.89
N ASP A 179 10.41 -22.10 19.06
CA ASP A 179 10.01 -22.68 20.34
C ASP A 179 8.48 -22.71 20.41
N ILE A 180 7.82 -21.64 19.90
CA ILE A 180 6.36 -21.58 19.69
C ILE A 180 5.91 -22.68 18.73
N ALA A 181 6.58 -22.80 17.58
CA ALA A 181 6.24 -23.79 16.57
C ALA A 181 6.33 -25.21 17.12
N MET A 182 7.43 -25.52 17.83
CA MET A 182 7.62 -26.81 18.50
C MET A 182 6.55 -27.08 19.58
N ALA A 183 6.22 -26.09 20.41
CA ALA A 183 5.24 -26.24 21.48
C ALA A 183 3.81 -26.51 20.96
N LEU A 184 3.48 -26.02 19.76
CA LEU A 184 2.16 -26.15 19.15
C LEU A 184 2.10 -27.17 18.01
N GLY A 185 3.21 -27.84 17.67
CA GLY A 185 3.28 -28.77 16.55
C GLY A 185 3.03 -28.12 15.18
N LEU A 186 3.43 -26.85 15.02
CA LEU A 186 3.28 -26.07 13.79
C LEU A 186 4.58 -26.02 12.98
N GLU A 187 4.48 -25.67 11.70
CA GLU A 187 5.64 -25.36 10.87
C GLU A 187 6.22 -23.98 11.28
N GLU A 188 7.54 -23.86 11.29
CA GLU A 188 8.24 -22.65 11.77
C GLU A 188 8.00 -21.45 10.85
N GLY A 189 8.07 -21.65 9.54
CA GLY A 189 7.72 -20.67 8.51
C GLY A 189 6.29 -20.16 8.61
N GLU A 190 5.31 -21.06 8.78
CA GLU A 190 3.90 -20.71 9.00
C GLU A 190 3.71 -19.93 10.30
N THR A 191 4.38 -20.34 11.39
CA THR A 191 4.35 -19.62 12.68
C THR A 191 4.92 -18.21 12.53
N ARG A 192 6.04 -18.08 11.80
CA ARG A 192 6.65 -16.78 11.47
C ARG A 192 5.72 -15.91 10.64
N ALA A 193 5.06 -16.49 9.64
CA ALA A 193 4.13 -15.78 8.76
C ALA A 193 2.90 -15.28 9.52
N LEU A 194 2.33 -16.12 10.40
CA LEU A 194 1.27 -15.74 11.32
C LEU A 194 1.68 -14.55 12.19
N LEU A 195 2.86 -14.62 12.84
CA LEU A 195 3.34 -13.54 13.72
C LEU A 195 3.60 -12.22 12.98
N ARG A 196 3.96 -12.28 11.69
CA ARG A 196 4.05 -11.09 10.83
C ARG A 196 2.68 -10.51 10.51
N ARG A 197 1.68 -11.35 10.22
CA ARG A 197 0.30 -10.91 9.99
C ARG A 197 -0.31 -10.29 11.24
N THR A 198 -0.12 -10.89 12.41
CA THR A 198 -0.54 -10.30 13.69
C THR A 198 0.17 -8.98 13.98
N ALA A 199 1.44 -8.83 13.56
CA ALA A 199 2.15 -7.57 13.69
C ALA A 199 1.54 -6.45 12.83
N LEU A 200 1.04 -6.77 11.62
CA LEU A 200 0.34 -5.79 10.78
C LEU A 200 -0.97 -5.30 11.43
N LEU A 201 -1.62 -6.15 12.22
CA LEU A 201 -2.81 -5.84 13.00
C LEU A 201 -2.52 -5.10 14.31
N GLY A 202 -1.25 -4.90 14.67
CA GLY A 202 -0.87 -4.20 15.90
C GLY A 202 -0.90 -5.09 17.15
N GLU A 203 -1.08 -6.40 17.03
CA GLU A 203 -1.13 -7.32 18.19
C GLU A 203 0.26 -7.59 18.80
N VAL A 204 1.30 -7.53 17.97
CA VAL A 204 2.69 -7.78 18.35
C VAL A 204 3.67 -6.84 17.66
N TYR A 205 4.83 -6.61 18.27
CA TYR A 205 5.98 -6.00 17.61
C TYR A 205 7.09 -7.01 17.40
N GLN A 206 7.71 -6.96 16.22
CA GLN A 206 8.95 -7.66 15.95
C GLN A 206 10.16 -6.83 16.41
N LEU A 207 10.67 -7.15 17.61
CA LEU A 207 11.86 -6.49 18.15
C LEU A 207 13.11 -6.85 17.34
N ARG A 208 13.26 -8.15 17.04
CA ARG A 208 14.36 -8.72 16.24
C ARG A 208 13.86 -9.92 15.43
N HIS A 209 14.70 -10.46 14.55
CA HIS A 209 14.38 -11.70 13.84
C HIS A 209 13.94 -12.78 14.83
N ASP A 210 12.75 -13.35 14.57
CA ASP A 210 12.09 -14.38 15.38
C ASP A 210 11.81 -14.06 16.85
N HIS A 211 11.80 -12.77 17.23
CA HIS A 211 11.40 -12.33 18.57
C HIS A 211 10.25 -11.34 18.47
N PHE A 212 9.09 -11.77 18.92
CA PHE A 212 7.84 -11.02 18.88
C PHE A 212 7.33 -10.80 20.30
N PHE A 213 6.91 -9.57 20.58
CA PHE A 213 6.38 -9.16 21.88
C PHE A 213 4.96 -8.71 21.70
N LEU A 214 4.06 -9.08 22.62
CA LEU A 214 2.71 -8.54 22.64
C LEU A 214 2.77 -7.02 22.80
N THR A 215 1.93 -6.30 22.07
CA THR A 215 1.87 -4.84 22.09
C THR A 215 1.75 -4.25 23.50
N PRO A 216 0.87 -4.77 24.40
CA PRO A 216 0.81 -4.30 25.78
C PRO A 216 2.15 -4.35 26.54
N HIS A 217 2.99 -5.35 26.26
CA HIS A 217 4.31 -5.46 26.90
C HIS A 217 5.30 -4.45 26.33
N VAL A 218 5.20 -4.13 25.03
CA VAL A 218 6.03 -3.09 24.41
C VAL A 218 5.65 -1.71 24.93
N VAL A 219 4.35 -1.44 25.12
CA VAL A 219 3.85 -0.22 25.78
C VAL A 219 4.49 -0.09 27.16
N GLN A 220 4.44 -1.15 27.97
CA GLN A 220 5.03 -1.15 29.31
C GLN A 220 6.56 -0.94 29.29
N LEU A 221 7.27 -1.56 28.35
CA LEU A 221 8.71 -1.33 28.16
C LEU A 221 9.00 0.13 27.80
N ALA A 222 8.19 0.73 26.92
CA ALA A 222 8.32 2.14 26.54
C ALA A 222 8.07 3.08 27.74
N ASP A 223 7.08 2.78 28.58
CA ASP A 223 6.80 3.55 29.79
C ASP A 223 7.97 3.51 30.78
N TRP A 224 8.59 2.35 30.98
CA TRP A 224 9.79 2.25 31.80
C TRP A 224 10.98 3.01 31.20
N VAL A 225 11.11 3.05 29.87
CA VAL A 225 12.11 3.91 29.21
C VAL A 225 11.81 5.38 29.51
N ARG A 226 10.56 5.84 29.43
CA ARG A 226 10.18 7.23 29.79
C ARG A 226 10.50 7.53 31.25
N GLU A 227 10.12 6.64 32.18
CA GLU A 227 10.40 6.76 33.61
C GLU A 227 11.91 6.91 33.89
N LEU A 228 12.73 6.07 33.27
CA LEU A 228 14.19 6.09 33.45
C LEU A 228 14.82 7.32 32.79
N ALA A 229 14.34 7.72 31.62
CA ALA A 229 14.84 8.90 30.90
C ALA A 229 14.56 10.18 31.70
N ALA A 230 13.41 10.28 32.37
CA ALA A 230 13.08 11.42 33.23
C ALA A 230 14.03 11.58 34.42
N ARG A 231 14.70 10.50 34.86
CA ARG A 231 15.64 10.50 35.99
C ARG A 231 17.09 10.79 35.57
N SER A 232 17.39 10.76 34.28
CA SER A 232 18.76 10.85 33.76
C SER A 232 18.81 11.74 32.51
N PRO A 233 19.41 12.96 32.60
CA PRO A 233 19.60 13.83 31.44
C PRO A 233 20.47 13.20 30.33
N ALA A 234 21.30 12.23 30.69
CA ALA A 234 22.14 11.46 29.76
C ALA A 234 21.34 10.40 28.98
N GLY A 235 20.11 10.10 29.37
CA GLY A 235 19.27 9.04 28.81
C GLY A 235 19.37 7.73 29.59
N VAL A 236 18.69 6.71 29.07
CA VAL A 236 18.56 5.38 29.69
C VAL A 236 19.75 4.52 29.32
N THR A 237 20.51 4.02 30.30
CA THR A 237 21.58 3.06 30.05
C THR A 237 21.04 1.64 29.99
N ALA A 238 21.73 0.74 29.28
CA ALA A 238 21.35 -0.67 29.21
C ALA A 238 21.33 -1.35 30.60
N ALA A 239 22.22 -0.93 31.52
CA ALA A 239 22.24 -1.47 32.89
C ALA A 239 20.99 -1.04 33.68
N ALA A 240 20.67 0.25 33.69
CA ALA A 240 19.48 0.76 34.39
C ALA A 240 18.19 0.15 33.83
N PHE A 241 18.11 0.00 32.50
CA PHE A 241 16.96 -0.64 31.86
C PHE A 241 16.85 -2.13 32.21
N ARG A 242 17.96 -2.87 32.15
CA ARG A 242 18.03 -4.27 32.56
C ARG A 242 17.51 -4.45 33.98
N ASP A 243 17.99 -3.63 34.92
CA ASP A 243 17.64 -3.73 36.33
C ASP A 243 16.15 -3.41 36.57
N ARG A 244 15.58 -2.50 35.77
CA ARG A 244 14.15 -2.16 35.81
C ARG A 244 13.24 -3.26 35.28
N VAL A 245 13.65 -3.94 34.20
CA VAL A 245 12.87 -4.99 33.53
C VAL A 245 13.07 -6.35 34.20
N GLY A 246 14.22 -6.59 34.81
CA GLY A 246 14.60 -7.89 35.37
C GLY A 246 15.00 -8.92 34.31
N CYS A 247 15.46 -8.47 33.13
CA CYS A 247 15.88 -9.35 32.02
C CYS A 247 17.40 -9.46 31.89
N GLY A 248 17.88 -10.31 30.98
CA GLY A 248 19.31 -10.39 30.64
C GLY A 248 19.86 -9.14 29.92
N ARG A 249 21.17 -8.84 30.09
CA ARG A 249 21.83 -7.68 29.42
C ARG A 249 21.65 -7.68 27.91
N LYS A 250 21.79 -8.85 27.27
CA LYS A 250 21.67 -8.99 25.81
C LYS A 250 20.28 -8.56 25.32
N LEU A 251 19.25 -8.86 26.10
CA LEU A 251 17.87 -8.53 25.78
C LEU A 251 17.56 -7.07 26.07
N ALA A 252 18.03 -6.53 27.19
CA ALA A 252 17.91 -5.10 27.49
C ALA A 252 18.47 -4.23 26.35
N VAL A 253 19.67 -4.56 25.86
CA VAL A 253 20.26 -3.90 24.69
C VAL A 253 19.39 -4.08 23.44
N ALA A 254 18.85 -5.28 23.22
CA ALA A 254 17.97 -5.56 22.07
C ALA A 254 16.70 -4.71 22.03
N ILE A 255 16.07 -4.54 23.19
CA ILE A 255 14.86 -3.72 23.33
C ILE A 255 15.20 -2.24 23.08
N LEU A 256 16.30 -1.74 23.64
CA LEU A 256 16.72 -0.35 23.43
C LEU A 256 17.11 -0.07 21.98
N GLU A 257 17.82 -0.99 21.31
CA GLU A 257 18.10 -0.89 19.88
C GLU A 257 16.85 -0.93 19.01
N PHE A 258 15.84 -1.71 19.40
CA PHE A 258 14.53 -1.67 18.74
C PHE A 258 13.90 -0.29 18.84
N PHE A 259 13.88 0.30 20.04
CA PHE A 259 13.37 1.65 20.26
C PHE A 259 14.14 2.73 19.50
N ASP A 260 15.46 2.58 19.36
CA ASP A 260 16.27 3.45 18.52
C ASP A 260 15.88 3.32 17.04
N ARG A 261 15.74 2.08 16.55
CA ARG A 261 15.42 1.76 15.16
C ARG A 261 14.07 2.32 14.72
N ILE A 262 13.07 2.31 15.60
CA ILE A 262 11.75 2.90 15.31
C ILE A 262 11.71 4.42 15.59
N GLY A 263 12.78 5.00 16.11
CA GLY A 263 12.89 6.43 16.39
C GLY A 263 12.16 6.91 17.65
N PHE A 264 11.84 6.00 18.58
CA PHE A 264 11.35 6.36 19.91
C PHE A 264 12.46 6.96 20.76
N THR A 265 13.61 6.27 20.77
CA THR A 265 14.84 6.72 21.41
C THR A 265 15.93 7.03 20.39
N ARG A 266 17.00 7.66 20.85
CA ARG A 266 18.26 7.78 20.12
C ARG A 266 19.42 7.57 21.07
N ARG A 267 20.34 6.69 20.69
CA ARG A 267 21.59 6.48 21.42
C ARG A 267 22.52 7.69 21.31
N ILE A 268 22.98 8.19 22.45
CA ILE A 268 23.99 9.25 22.60
C ILE A 268 24.99 8.81 23.67
N GLY A 269 26.21 8.47 23.24
CA GLY A 269 27.18 7.80 24.11
C GLY A 269 26.63 6.46 24.62
N ASP A 270 26.57 6.31 25.93
CA ASP A 270 26.06 5.10 26.61
C ASP A 270 24.57 5.17 26.99
N GLY A 271 23.91 6.30 26.75
CA GLY A 271 22.50 6.51 27.07
C GLY A 271 21.60 6.52 25.84
N HIS A 272 20.36 6.08 26.01
CA HIS A 272 19.28 6.17 25.02
C HIS A 272 18.33 7.29 25.45
N LYS A 273 18.30 8.39 24.69
CA LYS A 273 17.41 9.53 24.98
C LYS A 273 16.09 9.36 24.26
N VAL A 274 14.98 9.61 24.95
CA VAL A 274 13.65 9.67 24.32
C VAL A 274 13.60 10.92 23.43
N ILE A 275 13.34 10.73 22.14
CA ILE A 275 13.27 11.83 21.15
C ILE A 275 11.84 12.09 20.66
N ARG A 276 10.91 11.15 20.87
CA ARG A 276 9.49 11.28 20.58
C ARG A 276 8.67 10.92 21.81
N GLN A 277 8.27 11.92 22.58
CA GLN A 277 7.46 11.70 23.78
C GLN A 277 6.01 11.32 23.44
N ASP A 278 5.53 11.81 22.30
CA ASP A 278 4.19 11.63 21.73
C ASP A 278 4.00 10.31 20.97
N MET A 279 5.06 9.51 20.78
CA MET A 279 4.95 8.22 20.10
C MET A 279 4.05 7.26 20.87
N LEU A 280 2.92 6.95 20.28
CA LEU A 280 1.99 5.94 20.77
C LEU A 280 2.39 4.55 20.24
N PHE A 281 2.25 3.57 21.11
CA PHE A 281 2.38 2.16 20.79
C PHE A 281 0.97 1.57 20.89
N THR A 282 0.41 1.17 19.76
CA THR A 282 -0.98 0.71 19.61
C THR A 282 -1.04 -0.44 18.64
#